data_AF-A0A3D4FPW9-F1
#
_entry.id   AF-A0A3D4FPW9-F1
#
_cell.length_a   1.000
_cell.length_b   1.000
_cell.length_c   1.000
_cell.angle_alpha   90.00
_cell.angle_beta   90.00
_cell.angle_gamma   90.00
#
_symmetry.space_group_name_H-M   'P 1'
#
loop_
_entity.id
_entity.type
_entity.pdbx_description
1 polymer ?
#
loop_
_entity_poly.entity_id
_entity_poly.type
_entity_poly.pdbx_seq_one_letter_code
_entity_poly.pdbx_strand_id
1 'polypeptide(L)'
;MRSITTTSGTAIPLDGELLALLEALYEDLNTRFALDRTFEDTVREVNHLLNQMTADEHRTYLIESLFLNTVTYENERLGAYMRKVTKEP
;
A
#
# COMPACT_ATOMS: atom_id res chain seq x y z
N MET A 1 -5.14 4.68 -20.01
CA MET A 1 -4.62 4.22 -18.72
C MET A 1 -3.97 2.87 -18.92
N ARG A 2 -2.74 2.67 -18.43
CA ARG A 2 -2.08 1.36 -18.45
C ARG A 2 -2.53 0.58 -17.21
N SER A 3 -2.42 -0.75 -17.26
CA SER A 3 -2.62 -1.63 -16.12
C SER A 3 -1.38 -2.49 -15.89
N ILE A 4 -1.21 -2.95 -14.66
CA ILE A 4 -0.28 -4.03 -14.28
C ILE A 4 -1.09 -5.22 -13.80
N THR A 5 -0.43 -6.36 -13.62
CA THR A 5 -1.13 -7.59 -13.25
C THR A 5 -0.46 -8.22 -12.05
N THR A 6 -1.24 -8.72 -11.09
CA THR A 6 -0.71 -9.59 -10.02
C THR A 6 -0.28 -10.94 -10.59
N THR A 7 0.46 -11.72 -9.82
CA THR A 7 0.88 -13.07 -10.22
C THR A 7 -0.31 -14.01 -10.46
N SER A 8 -1.46 -13.77 -9.82
CA SER A 8 -2.69 -14.56 -10.08
C SER A 8 -3.46 -14.14 -11.33
N GLY A 9 -3.12 -13.01 -11.94
CA GLY A 9 -3.80 -12.49 -13.13
C GLY A 9 -4.77 -11.34 -12.88
N THR A 10 -4.89 -10.81 -11.65
CA THR A 10 -5.74 -9.64 -11.38
C THR A 10 -5.13 -8.38 -11.98
N ALA A 11 -5.88 -7.70 -12.85
CA ALA A 11 -5.45 -6.45 -13.45
C ALA A 11 -5.69 -5.26 -12.51
N ILE A 12 -4.66 -4.43 -12.33
CA ILE A 12 -4.68 -3.22 -11.50
C ILE A 12 -4.47 -2.02 -12.43
N PRO A 13 -5.42 -1.06 -12.49
CA PRO A 13 -5.23 0.17 -13.25
C PRO A 13 -4.14 1.05 -12.60
N LEU A 14 -3.29 1.66 -13.44
CA LEU A 14 -2.33 2.67 -13.01
C LEU A 14 -2.91 4.08 -13.20
N ASP A 15 -3.84 4.47 -12.33
CA ASP A 15 -4.45 5.81 -12.26
C ASP A 15 -3.78 6.73 -11.24
N GLY A 16 -2.81 6.22 -10.48
CA GLY A 16 -2.17 6.96 -9.39
C GLY A 16 -2.87 6.80 -8.05
N GLU A 17 -3.90 5.97 -7.93
CA GLU A 17 -4.56 5.69 -6.65
C GLU A 17 -3.82 4.58 -5.89
N LEU A 18 -3.02 4.94 -4.88
CA LEU A 18 -2.26 3.96 -4.12
C LEU A 18 -3.14 2.99 -3.33
N LEU A 19 -4.27 3.44 -2.79
CA LEU A 19 -5.15 2.59 -1.98
C LEU A 19 -5.75 1.46 -2.82
N ALA A 20 -6.16 1.73 -4.05
CA ALA A 20 -6.65 0.71 -4.97
C ALA A 20 -5.58 -0.37 -5.28
N LEU A 21 -4.32 0.06 -5.44
CA LEU A 21 -3.20 -0.88 -5.60
C LEU A 21 -3.00 -1.74 -4.34
N LEU A 22 -3.03 -1.13 -3.15
CA LEU A 22 -2.87 -1.84 -1.89
C LEU A 22 -4.03 -2.82 -1.63
N GLU A 23 -5.26 -2.45 -1.99
CA GLU A 23 -6.43 -3.31 -1.90
C GLU A 23 -6.29 -4.53 -2.81
N ALA A 24 -5.97 -4.33 -4.09
CA ALA A 24 -5.74 -5.43 -5.01
C ALA A 24 -4.60 -6.36 -4.58
N LEU A 25 -3.50 -5.81 -4.04
CA LEU A 25 -2.41 -6.58 -3.47
C LEU A 25 -2.86 -7.40 -2.24
N TYR A 26 -3.65 -6.80 -1.36
CA TYR A 26 -4.18 -7.45 -0.16
C TYR A 26 -5.12 -8.60 -0.53
N GLU A 27 -6.05 -8.37 -1.46
CA GLU A 27 -6.98 -9.40 -1.94
C GLU A 27 -6.24 -10.56 -2.61
N ASP A 28 -5.25 -10.26 -3.47
CA ASP A 28 -4.47 -11.29 -4.16
C ASP A 28 -3.70 -12.18 -3.18
N LEU A 29 -2.95 -11.56 -2.27
CA LEU A 29 -2.13 -12.28 -1.31
C LEU A 29 -2.98 -13.13 -0.36
N ASN A 30 -4.11 -12.60 0.11
CA ASN A 30 -5.00 -13.37 0.98
C ASN A 30 -5.73 -14.49 0.24
N THR A 31 -6.05 -14.30 -1.05
CA THR A 31 -6.66 -15.36 -1.86
C THR A 31 -5.68 -16.51 -2.08
N ARG A 32 -4.40 -16.21 -2.30
CA ARG A 32 -3.38 -17.21 -2.62
C ARG A 32 -2.81 -17.92 -1.39
N PHE A 33 -2.57 -17.17 -0.32
CA PHE A 33 -1.84 -17.67 0.85
C PHE A 33 -2.70 -17.77 2.11
N ALA A 34 -3.91 -17.19 2.12
CA ALA A 34 -4.78 -17.16 3.29
C ALA A 34 -4.03 -16.74 4.57
N LEU A 35 -3.92 -17.66 5.55
CA LEU A 35 -3.24 -17.43 6.82
C LEU A 35 -1.74 -17.79 6.79
N ASP A 36 -1.26 -18.45 5.73
CA ASP A 36 0.13 -18.91 5.58
C ASP A 36 1.03 -17.85 4.93
N ARG A 37 0.52 -16.62 4.75
CA ARG A 37 1.24 -15.52 4.10
C ARG A 37 2.52 -15.16 4.87
N THR A 38 3.65 -15.19 4.17
CA THR A 38 4.91 -14.70 4.72
C THR A 38 5.23 -13.27 4.27
N PHE A 39 6.17 -12.64 4.96
CA PHE A 39 6.75 -11.37 4.52
C PHE A 39 7.41 -11.51 3.14
N GLU A 40 8.09 -12.63 2.89
CA GLU A 40 8.79 -12.86 1.61
C GLU A 40 7.82 -12.92 0.43
N ASP A 41 6.66 -13.57 0.61
CA ASP A 41 5.62 -13.62 -0.43
C ASP A 41 5.09 -12.22 -0.76
N THR A 42 4.90 -11.39 0.27
CA THR A 42 4.48 -9.99 0.09
C THR A 42 5.53 -9.21 -0.70
N VAL A 43 6.81 -9.32 -0.33
CA VAL A 43 7.91 -8.65 -1.03
C VAL A 43 8.03 -9.14 -2.47
N ARG A 44 7.86 -10.44 -2.71
CA ARG A 44 7.92 -11.03 -4.05
C ARG A 44 6.82 -10.46 -4.95
N GLU A 45 5.60 -10.37 -4.44
CA GLU A 45 4.47 -9.82 -5.19
C GLU A 45 4.64 -8.32 -5.47
N VAL A 46 5.07 -7.54 -4.47
CA VAL A 46 5.36 -6.11 -4.68
C VAL A 46 6.43 -5.92 -5.75
N ASN A 47 7.53 -6.69 -5.72
CA ASN A 47 8.55 -6.62 -6.76
C ASN A 47 8.00 -7.01 -8.14
N HIS A 48 7.13 -8.02 -8.22
CA HIS A 48 6.47 -8.40 -9.47
C HIS A 48 5.65 -7.24 -10.06
N LEU A 49 4.88 -6.53 -9.23
CA LEU A 49 4.11 -5.36 -9.64
C LEU A 49 5.01 -4.20 -10.09
N LEU A 50 6.04 -3.87 -9.28
CA LEU A 50 6.96 -2.78 -9.59
C LEU A 50 7.76 -3.01 -10.87
N ASN A 51 8.14 -4.24 -11.18
CA ASN A 51 8.87 -4.57 -12.42
C ASN A 51 8.06 -4.30 -13.69
N GLN A 52 6.73 -4.18 -13.57
CA GLN A 52 5.86 -3.86 -14.69
C GLN A 52 5.66 -2.35 -14.88
N MET A 53 6.08 -1.52 -13.93
CA MET A 53 5.89 -0.06 -13.91
C MET A 53 7.07 0.69 -14.55
N THR A 54 6.80 1.89 -15.08
CA THR A 54 7.85 2.83 -15.52
C THR A 54 8.40 3.62 -14.34
N ALA A 55 9.53 4.30 -14.54
CA ALA A 55 10.10 5.18 -13.52
C ALA A 55 9.16 6.33 -13.12
N ASP A 56 8.35 6.86 -14.05
CA ASP A 56 7.38 7.92 -13.76
C ASP A 56 6.21 7.41 -12.91
N GLU A 57 5.77 6.18 -13.15
CA GLU A 57 4.74 5.52 -12.35
C GLU A 57 5.26 5.19 -10.95
N HIS A 58 6.50 4.67 -10.84
CA HIS A 58 7.16 4.48 -9.54
C HIS A 58 7.21 5.78 -8.75
N ARG A 59 7.58 6.89 -9.40
CA ARG A 59 7.64 8.20 -8.77
C ARG A 59 6.26 8.64 -8.27
N THR A 60 5.21 8.45 -9.07
CA THR A 60 3.83 8.79 -8.71
C THR A 60 3.39 8.01 -7.46
N TYR A 61 3.52 6.69 -7.47
CA TYR A 61 3.12 5.87 -6.32
C TYR A 61 4.00 6.06 -5.09
N LEU A 62 5.28 6.40 -5.26
CA LEU A 62 6.14 6.78 -4.14
C LEU A 62 5.66 8.07 -3.48
N ILE A 63 5.31 9.10 -4.27
CA ILE A 63 4.75 10.35 -3.76
C ILE A 63 3.46 10.07 -2.96
N GLU A 64 2.54 9.30 -3.51
CA GLU A 64 1.30 8.90 -2.84
C GLU A 64 1.57 8.14 -1.53
N SER A 65 2.55 7.24 -1.52
CA SER A 65 2.91 6.49 -0.32
C SER A 65 3.45 7.40 0.78
N LEU A 66 4.30 8.36 0.43
CA LEU A 66 4.87 9.31 1.39
C LEU A 66 3.79 10.25 1.91
N PHE A 67 2.85 10.68 1.06
CA PHE A 67 1.72 11.47 1.48
C PHE A 67 0.84 10.72 2.49
N LEU A 68 0.44 9.49 2.18
CA LEU A 68 -0.39 8.66 3.07
C LEU A 68 0.31 8.41 4.43
N ASN A 69 1.60 8.09 4.41
CA ASN A 69 2.38 7.88 5.63
C ASN A 69 2.52 9.17 6.46
N THR A 70 2.69 10.33 5.81
CA THR A 70 2.77 11.62 6.51
C THR A 70 1.48 11.94 7.23
N VAL A 71 0.33 11.81 6.53
CA VAL A 71 -1.00 12.03 7.12
C VAL A 71 -1.26 11.06 8.27
N THR A 72 -0.89 9.79 8.11
CA THR A 72 -1.03 8.76 9.17
C THR A 72 -0.22 9.13 10.40
N TYR A 73 1.06 9.50 10.23
CA TYR A 73 1.92 9.91 11.32
C TYR A 73 1.40 11.14 12.07
N GLU A 74 0.93 12.16 11.33
CA GLU A 74 0.34 13.36 11.93
C GLU A 74 -0.89 13.02 12.77
N ASN A 75 -1.78 12.18 12.24
CA ASN A 75 -2.98 11.73 12.94
C ASN A 75 -2.65 10.94 14.21
N GLU A 76 -1.72 9.99 14.14
CA GLU A 76 -1.29 9.19 15.29
C GLU A 76 -0.65 10.07 16.38
N ARG A 77 0.20 11.01 15.97
CA ARG A 77 0.83 11.98 16.86
C ARG A 77 -0.22 12.85 17.55
N LEU A 78 -1.16 13.43 16.80
CA LEU A 78 -2.26 14.23 17.36
C LEU A 78 -3.11 13.40 18.35
N GLY A 79 -3.47 12.17 17.99
CA GLY A 79 -4.20 11.27 18.88
C GLY A 79 -3.41 10.96 20.17
N ALA A 80 -2.10 10.81 20.08
CA ALA A 80 -1.24 10.63 21.25
C ALA A 80 -1.20 11.87 22.15
N TYR A 81 -1.17 13.08 21.57
CA TYR A 81 -1.29 14.32 22.33
C TYR A 81 -2.64 14.45 23.03
N MET A 82 -3.75 14.19 22.32
CA MET A 82 -5.09 14.24 22.91
C MET A 82 -5.22 13.32 24.12
N ARG A 83 -4.70 12.08 24.04
CA ARG A 83 -4.69 11.12 25.16
C ARG A 83 -3.86 11.58 26.37
N LYS A 84 -2.87 12.45 26.19
CA LYS A 84 -2.10 13.03 27.30
C LYS A 84 -2.88 14.15 27.97
N VAL A 85 -3.50 15.03 27.18
CA VAL A 85 -4.26 16.18 27.68
C VAL A 85 -5.56 15.73 28.37
N THR A 86 -6.24 14.68 27.89
CA THR A 86 -7.44 14.12 28.56
C THR A 86 -7.12 13.20 29.73
N LYS A 87 -5.84 12.93 30.03
CA LYS A 87 -5.39 12.16 31.19
C LYS A 87 -4.94 13.05 32.36
N GLU A 88 -4.96 14.37 32.23
CA GLU A 88 -4.88 15.27 33.39
C GLU A 88 -6.23 15.30 34.11
N PRO A 89 -6.27 15.22 35.46
CA PRO A 89 -7.49 15.23 36.26
C PRO A 89 -8.25 16.56 36.24
#